data_AF-A0A2D7U854-F1
#
_entry.id   AF-A0A2D7U854-F1
#
_cell.length_a   1.000
_cell.length_b   1.000
_cell.length_c   1.000
_cell.angle_alpha   90.00
_cell.angle_beta   90.00
_cell.angle_gamma   90.00
#
_symmetry.space_group_name_H-M   'P 1'
#
loop_
_entity.id
_entity.type
_entity.pdbx_description
1 polymer ?
#
loop_
_entity_poly.entity_id
_entity_poly.type
_entity_poly.pdbx_seq_one_letter_code
_entity_poly.pdbx_strand_id
1 'polypeptide(L)'
;MLKEILKIEFSELENIIKNPSQFLLQEYNLDLSNIEIYFTFIAILLFIVGLSFEVFKPKTEILDSDLPDNDYKSNEIASNTTIQKIDLANAYINMGKNTRAKSIIERLEKNRLSKSEKKEINKLKKLLNE
;
A
#
# COMPACT_ATOMS: atom_id res chain seq x y z
N MET A 1 15.87 -7.94 29.11
CA MET A 1 16.62 -6.77 28.60
C MET A 1 15.85 -5.46 28.72
N LEU A 2 14.60 -5.33 28.26
CA LEU A 2 13.81 -4.08 28.47
C LEU A 2 13.59 -3.67 29.94
N LYS A 3 13.66 -4.63 30.87
CA LYS A 3 13.42 -4.42 32.30
C LYS A 3 14.59 -3.72 33.04
N GLU A 4 15.79 -3.73 32.47
CA GLU A 4 16.96 -3.03 33.02
C GLU A 4 17.05 -1.57 32.53
N ILE A 5 16.52 -1.27 31.34
CA ILE A 5 16.49 0.08 30.76
C ILE A 5 15.60 1.03 31.58
N LEU A 6 14.63 0.50 32.33
CA LEU A 6 13.67 1.25 33.14
C LEU A 6 14.19 1.73 34.50
N LYS A 7 15.49 1.58 34.78
CA LYS A 7 16.14 2.06 36.01
C LYS A 7 16.96 3.34 35.84
N ILE A 8 16.84 4.03 34.71
CA ILE A 8 17.49 5.33 34.50
C ILE A 8 16.66 6.38 35.23
N GLU A 9 17.27 7.06 36.20
CA GLU A 9 16.61 8.18 36.88
C GLU A 9 16.41 9.33 35.89
N PHE A 10 15.32 10.09 36.01
CA PHE A 10 15.03 11.21 35.10
C PHE A 10 16.20 12.22 34.99
N SER A 11 16.94 12.40 36.08
CA SER A 11 18.12 13.28 36.12
C SER A 11 19.29 12.73 35.30
N GLU A 12 19.50 11.41 35.28
CA GLU A 12 20.52 10.77 34.43
C GLU A 12 20.14 10.91 32.96
N LEU A 13 18.86 10.73 32.65
CA LEU A 13 18.34 10.85 31.30
C LEU A 13 18.50 12.29 30.76
N GLU A 14 18.24 13.30 31.59
CA GLU A 14 18.48 14.71 31.24
C GLU A 14 19.96 14.98 30.93
N ASN A 15 20.87 14.41 31.72
CA ASN A 15 22.31 14.55 31.51
C ASN A 15 22.78 13.88 30.21
N ILE A 16 22.23 12.71 29.89
CA ILE A 16 22.51 12.00 28.63
C ILE A 16 22.01 12.83 27.44
N ILE A 17 20.83 13.45 27.55
CA ILE A 17 20.30 14.32 26.48
C ILE A 17 21.16 15.56 26.31
N LYS A 18 21.68 16.16 27.39
CA LYS A 18 22.51 17.38 27.32
C LYS A 18 23.93 17.12 26.82
N ASN A 19 24.53 15.98 27.18
CA ASN A 19 25.90 15.62 26.82
C ASN A 19 26.00 14.16 26.36
N PRO A 20 25.42 13.83 25.19
CA PRO A 20 25.38 12.45 24.71
C PRO A 20 26.78 11.89 24.38
N SER A 21 27.75 12.72 24.01
CA SER A 21 29.12 12.28 23.72
C SER A 21 29.79 11.63 24.93
N GLN A 22 29.62 12.20 26.12
CA GLN A 22 30.21 11.68 27.34
C GLN A 22 29.65 10.30 27.68
N PHE A 23 28.34 10.12 27.51
CA PHE A 23 27.68 8.84 27.72
C PHE A 23 28.15 7.78 26.73
N LEU A 24 28.20 8.11 25.43
CA LEU A 24 28.63 7.17 24.39
C LEU A 24 30.11 6.79 24.51
N LEU A 25 30.95 7.71 24.96
CA LEU A 25 32.36 7.43 25.22
C LEU A 25 32.53 6.50 26.43
N GLN A 26 31.80 6.74 27.53
CA GLN A 26 31.93 5.95 28.75
C GLN A 26 31.39 4.53 28.60
N GLU A 27 30.22 4.37 27.97
CA GLU A 27 29.53 3.08 27.92
C GLU A 27 29.92 2.25 26.69
N TYR A 28 30.27 2.90 25.58
CA TYR A 28 30.50 2.23 24.29
C TYR A 28 31.87 2.55 23.66
N ASN A 29 32.71 3.36 24.32
CA ASN A 29 34.01 3.83 23.80
C ASN A 29 33.92 4.45 22.40
N LEU A 30 32.81 5.16 22.14
CA LEU A 30 32.56 5.87 20.89
C LEU A 30 32.96 7.33 21.06
N ASP A 31 33.99 7.75 20.33
CA ASP A 31 34.43 9.14 20.30
C ASP A 31 33.72 9.89 19.17
N LEU A 32 32.62 10.54 19.53
CA LEU A 32 31.78 11.34 18.65
C LEU A 32 31.46 12.66 19.34
N SER A 33 31.44 13.75 18.58
CA SER A 33 30.99 15.04 19.12
C SER A 33 29.47 15.06 19.32
N ASN A 34 29.01 15.87 20.28
CA ASN A 34 27.58 16.10 20.50
C ASN A 34 26.86 16.52 19.21
N ILE A 35 27.50 17.34 18.38
CA ILE A 35 26.94 17.83 17.11
C ILE A 35 26.72 16.68 16.13
N GLU A 36 27.71 15.80 15.96
CA GLU A 36 27.61 14.63 15.08
C GLU A 36 26.49 13.69 15.53
N ILE A 37 26.35 13.49 16.84
CA ILE A 37 25.31 12.66 17.43
C ILE A 37 23.92 13.24 17.15
N TYR A 38 23.71 14.53 17.43
CA TYR A 38 22.42 15.18 17.15
C TYR A 38 22.09 15.19 15.67
N PHE A 39 23.08 15.47 14.81
CA PHE A 39 22.87 15.46 13.36
C PHE A 39 22.44 14.07 12.87
N THR A 40 23.12 13.03 13.34
CA THR A 40 22.78 11.63 13.01
C THR A 40 21.37 11.28 13.49
N PHE A 41 21.02 11.67 14.72
CA PHE A 41 19.69 11.44 15.29
C PHE A 41 18.59 12.13 14.48
N ILE A 42 18.80 13.39 14.09
CA ILE A 42 17.87 14.15 13.24
C ILE A 42 17.73 13.50 11.86
N ALA A 43 18.84 13.07 11.23
CA ALA A 43 18.80 12.40 9.93
C ALA A 43 17.98 11.10 9.98
N ILE A 44 18.16 10.29 11.02
CA ILE A 44 17.39 9.05 11.24
C ILE A 44 15.90 9.36 11.45
N LEU A 45 15.58 10.39 12.26
CA LEU A 45 14.19 10.83 12.46
C LEU A 45 13.53 11.26 11.15
N LEU A 46 14.19 12.08 10.34
CA LEU A 46 13.68 12.51 9.05
C LEU A 46 13.46 11.33 8.10
N PHE A 47 14.37 10.34 8.12
CA PHE A 47 14.22 9.13 7.32
C PHE A 47 13.00 8.30 7.75
N ILE A 48 12.80 8.08 9.05
CA ILE A 48 11.65 7.34 9.58
C ILE A 48 10.34 8.08 9.26
N VAL A 49 10.30 9.40 9.41
CA VAL A 49 9.14 10.22 9.05
C VAL A 49 8.85 10.12 7.55
N GLY A 50 9.89 10.18 6.71
CA GLY A 50 9.78 10.00 5.27
C GLY A 50 9.18 8.63 4.88
N LEU A 51 9.69 7.55 5.47
CA LEU A 51 9.12 6.21 5.28
C LEU A 51 7.67 6.12 5.78
N SER A 52 7.38 6.76 6.90
CA SER A 52 6.02 6.80 7.45
C SER A 52 5.06 7.48 6.48
N PHE A 53 5.46 8.57 5.81
CA PHE A 53 4.61 9.20 4.78
C PHE A 53 4.29 8.26 3.62
N GLU A 54 5.21 7.38 3.22
CA GLU A 54 4.95 6.41 2.16
C GLU A 54 4.04 5.26 2.62
N VAL A 55 4.24 4.78 3.85
CA VAL A 55 3.42 3.71 4.46
C VAL A 55 2.01 4.19 4.80
N PHE A 56 1.89 5.41 5.33
CA PHE A 56 0.61 6.03 5.68
C PHE A 56 -0.02 6.80 4.52
N LYS A 57 0.62 6.84 3.34
CA LYS A 57 -0.03 7.36 2.14
C LYS A 57 -1.30 6.53 1.98
N PRO A 58 -2.49 7.16 2.03
CA PRO A 58 -3.71 6.41 1.79
C PRO A 58 -3.52 5.78 0.42
N LYS A 59 -3.60 4.44 0.37
CA LYS A 59 -3.82 3.77 -0.92
C LYS A 59 -5.05 4.47 -1.46
N THR A 60 -4.91 5.20 -2.56
CA THR A 60 -6.05 5.66 -3.32
C THR A 60 -6.77 4.38 -3.71
N GLU A 61 -7.76 3.99 -2.91
CA GLU A 61 -8.83 3.14 -3.41
C GLU A 61 -9.35 3.91 -4.60
N ILE A 62 -9.19 3.34 -5.78
CA ILE A 62 -9.90 3.79 -6.97
C ILE A 62 -11.36 3.71 -6.54
N LEU A 63 -11.96 4.84 -6.17
CA LEU A 63 -13.36 4.88 -5.84
C LEU A 63 -14.11 4.61 -7.14
N ASP A 64 -15.30 4.01 -7.05
CA ASP A 64 -16.13 3.78 -8.25
C ASP A 64 -16.46 5.10 -8.99
N SER A 65 -16.19 6.28 -8.40
CA SER A 65 -16.26 7.61 -9.02
C SER A 65 -15.03 8.01 -9.85
N ASP A 66 -13.89 7.33 -9.67
CA ASP A 66 -12.70 7.49 -10.52
C ASP A 66 -12.81 6.62 -11.78
N LEU A 67 -13.80 5.73 -11.84
CA LEU A 67 -14.24 5.12 -13.08
C LEU A 67 -14.98 6.21 -13.88
N PRO A 68 -14.71 6.34 -15.19
CA PRO A 68 -15.38 7.34 -16.00
C PRO A 68 -16.90 7.22 -15.85
N ASP A 69 -17.55 8.33 -15.49
CA ASP A 69 -19.00 8.43 -15.48
C ASP A 69 -19.51 8.01 -16.86
N ASN A 70 -20.53 7.15 -16.85
CA ASN A 70 -21.14 6.53 -18.02
C ASN A 70 -21.88 7.53 -18.95
N ASP A 71 -21.48 8.81 -18.99
CA ASP A 71 -22.01 9.83 -19.89
C ASP A 71 -21.29 9.81 -21.26
N TYR A 72 -20.90 8.60 -21.68
CA TYR A 72 -20.41 8.33 -23.03
C TYR A 72 -21.53 8.64 -24.03
N LYS A 73 -21.41 9.79 -24.70
CA LYS A 73 -22.15 10.09 -25.93
C LYS A 73 -22.11 8.86 -26.83
N SER A 74 -23.29 8.36 -27.16
CA SER A 74 -23.62 7.00 -27.60
C SER A 74 -23.05 6.56 -28.97
N ASN A 75 -22.00 7.20 -29.49
CA ASN A 75 -21.48 6.96 -30.83
C ASN A 75 -19.97 6.63 -30.91
N GLU A 76 -19.28 6.41 -29.79
CA GLU A 76 -17.92 5.87 -29.83
C GLU A 76 -17.94 4.34 -29.66
N ILE A 77 -17.14 3.64 -30.47
CA ILE A 77 -16.97 2.18 -30.50
C ILE A 77 -16.49 1.61 -29.13
N ALA A 78 -16.19 2.49 -28.17
CA ALA A 78 -15.99 2.22 -26.75
C ALA A 78 -17.27 1.82 -25.95
N SER A 79 -18.46 1.77 -26.56
CA SER A 79 -19.74 1.79 -25.81
C SER A 79 -20.19 0.51 -25.08
N ASN A 80 -19.57 -0.66 -25.30
CA ASN A 80 -20.03 -1.88 -24.63
C ASN A 80 -19.30 -2.11 -23.29
N THR A 81 -19.85 -1.51 -22.24
CA THR A 81 -19.40 -1.65 -20.84
C THR A 81 -19.31 -3.11 -20.36
N THR A 82 -20.05 -4.03 -20.99
CA THR A 82 -19.99 -5.47 -20.69
C THR A 82 -18.67 -6.08 -21.14
N ILE A 83 -18.22 -5.75 -22.36
CA ILE A 83 -16.96 -6.26 -22.93
C ILE A 83 -15.76 -5.73 -22.12
N GLN A 84 -15.76 -4.43 -21.78
CA GLN A 84 -14.69 -3.85 -20.97
C GLN A 84 -14.56 -4.52 -19.59
N LYS A 85 -15.68 -4.87 -18.96
CA LYS A 85 -15.68 -5.59 -17.68
C LYS A 85 -15.19 -7.04 -17.84
N ILE A 86 -15.45 -7.68 -18.98
CA ILE A 86 -14.90 -9.01 -19.31
C ILE A 86 -13.38 -8.92 -19.46
N ASP A 87 -12.87 -7.92 -20.19
CA ASP A 87 -11.43 -7.68 -20.36
C ASP A 87 -10.74 -7.40 -19.01
N LEU A 88 -11.38 -6.59 -18.16
CA LEU A 88 -10.89 -6.31 -16.81
C LEU A 88 -10.84 -7.57 -15.95
N ALA A 89 -11.86 -8.43 -16.02
CA ALA A 89 -11.86 -9.71 -15.30
C ALA A 89 -10.73 -10.63 -15.78
N ASN A 90 -10.48 -10.69 -17.09
CA ASN A 90 -9.38 -11.44 -17.69
C ASN A 90 -8.00 -10.91 -17.23
N ALA A 91 -7.81 -9.59 -17.21
CA ALA A 91 -6.59 -8.97 -16.68
C ALA A 91 -6.36 -9.32 -15.20
N TYR A 92 -7.41 -9.31 -14.38
CA TYR A 92 -7.30 -9.70 -12.97
C TYR A 92 -6.92 -11.18 -12.78
N ILE A 93 -7.41 -12.09 -13.63
CA ILE A 93 -7.00 -13.51 -13.63
C ILE A 93 -5.50 -13.62 -13.95
N ASN A 94 -5.04 -12.93 -15.01
CA ASN A 94 -3.63 -12.95 -15.40
C ASN A 94 -2.70 -12.36 -14.32
N MET A 95 -3.22 -11.47 -13.48
CA MET A 95 -2.50 -10.92 -12.31
C MET A 95 -2.56 -11.80 -11.05
N GLY A 96 -3.23 -12.96 -11.10
CA GLY A 96 -3.46 -13.84 -9.93
C GLY A 96 -4.46 -13.28 -8.92
N LYS A 97 -5.22 -12.23 -9.28
CA LYS A 97 -6.23 -11.58 -8.41
C LYS A 97 -7.60 -12.23 -8.57
N ASN A 98 -7.67 -13.53 -8.31
CA ASN A 98 -8.81 -14.40 -8.62
C ASN A 98 -10.12 -13.98 -7.94
N THR A 99 -10.07 -13.47 -6.70
CA THR A 99 -11.24 -12.96 -5.96
C THR A 99 -11.87 -11.74 -6.65
N ARG A 100 -11.07 -10.81 -7.17
CA ARG A 100 -11.58 -9.63 -7.89
C ARG A 100 -12.20 -10.02 -9.23
N ALA A 101 -11.54 -10.90 -9.97
CA ALA A 101 -12.07 -11.43 -11.22
C ALA A 101 -13.42 -12.14 -11.01
N LYS A 102 -13.52 -12.99 -9.98
CA LYS A 102 -14.75 -13.70 -9.63
C LYS A 102 -15.90 -12.74 -9.31
N SER A 103 -15.64 -11.69 -8.52
CA SER A 103 -16.64 -10.67 -8.19
C SER A 103 -17.17 -9.95 -9.43
N ILE A 104 -16.31 -9.61 -10.39
CA ILE A 104 -16.72 -8.97 -11.64
C ILE A 104 -17.59 -9.92 -12.49
N ILE A 105 -17.17 -11.18 -12.61
CA ILE A 105 -17.91 -12.21 -13.35
C ILE A 105 -19.31 -12.42 -12.75
N GLU A 106 -19.42 -12.56 -11.43
CA GLU A 106 -20.71 -12.73 -10.75
C GLU A 106 -21.66 -11.54 -10.96
N ARG A 107 -21.12 -10.31 -11.05
CA ARG A 107 -21.91 -9.11 -11.37
C ARG A 107 -22.34 -9.11 -12.84
N LEU A 108 -21.48 -9.53 -13.77
CA LEU A 108 -21.80 -9.61 -15.19
C LEU A 108 -22.92 -10.62 -15.50
N GLU A 109 -22.95 -11.74 -14.78
CA GLU A 109 -23.98 -12.78 -14.97
C GLU A 109 -25.39 -12.34 -14.57
N LYS A 110 -25.52 -11.31 -13.74
CA LYS A 110 -26.82 -10.73 -13.37
C LYS A 110 -27.43 -9.91 -14.51
N ASN A 111 -26.64 -9.53 -15.51
CA ASN A 111 -27.09 -8.75 -16.66
C ASN A 111 -27.49 -9.64 -17.84
N ARG A 112 -28.25 -9.07 -18.78
CA ARG A 112 -28.60 -9.74 -20.03
C ARG A 112 -27.40 -9.76 -20.97
N LEU A 113 -26.69 -10.89 -20.99
CA LEU A 113 -25.51 -11.12 -21.83
C LEU A 113 -25.88 -11.72 -23.19
N SER A 114 -25.17 -11.31 -24.23
CA SER A 114 -25.15 -11.93 -25.56
C SER A 114 -24.52 -13.33 -25.53
N LYS A 115 -24.69 -14.09 -26.62
CA LYS A 115 -24.11 -15.44 -26.73
C LYS A 115 -22.58 -15.45 -26.69
N SER A 116 -21.94 -14.45 -27.30
CA SER A 116 -20.48 -14.29 -27.29
C SER A 116 -19.96 -13.95 -25.90
N GLU A 117 -20.57 -12.99 -25.22
CA GLU A 117 -20.18 -12.58 -23.86
C GLU A 117 -20.31 -13.76 -22.87
N LYS A 118 -21.40 -14.55 -22.97
CA LYS A 118 -21.55 -15.77 -22.15
C LYS A 118 -20.46 -16.80 -22.40
N LYS A 119 -20.05 -16.99 -23.67
CA LYS A 119 -18.98 -17.93 -24.03
C LYS A 119 -17.65 -17.51 -23.38
N GLU A 120 -17.37 -16.22 -23.39
CA GLU A 120 -16.15 -15.66 -22.83
C GLU A 120 -16.11 -15.74 -21.31
N ILE A 121 -17.21 -15.36 -20.63
CA ILE A 121 -17.35 -15.53 -19.18
C ILE A 121 -17.17 -17.00 -18.76
N ASN A 122 -17.74 -17.95 -19.51
CA ASN A 122 -17.56 -19.37 -19.23
C ASN A 122 -16.10 -19.84 -19.37
N LYS A 123 -15.33 -19.25 -20.30
CA LYS A 123 -13.90 -19.51 -20.43
C LYS A 123 -13.15 -18.99 -19.20
N LEU A 124 -13.42 -17.76 -18.78
CA LEU A 124 -12.81 -17.17 -17.59
C LEU A 124 -13.15 -17.95 -16.30
N LYS A 125 -14.38 -18.46 -16.20
CA LYS A 125 -14.79 -19.32 -15.08
C LYS A 125 -14.00 -20.63 -15.00
N LYS A 126 -13.67 -21.24 -16.15
CA LYS A 126 -12.84 -22.45 -16.16
C LYS A 126 -11.45 -22.17 -15.60
N LEU A 127 -10.84 -21.06 -16.04
CA LEU A 127 -9.51 -20.63 -15.57
C LEU A 127 -9.47 -20.31 -14.06
N LEU A 128 -10.60 -19.95 -13.45
CA LEU A 128 -10.70 -19.65 -12.02
C LEU A 128 -10.95 -20.89 -11.14
N ASN A 129 -11.39 -21.99 -11.76
CA ASN A 129 -11.70 -23.25 -11.07
C ASN A 129 -10.61 -24.33 -11.30
N GLU A 130 -9.61 -24.04 -12.15
CA GLU A 130 -8.35 -24.76 -12.26
C GLU A 130 -7.36 -24.28 -11.19
#